data_AF-A0A7X9A2D3-F1
#
_entry.id   AF-A0A7X9A2D3-F1
#
_cell.length_a   1.000
_cell.length_b   1.000
_cell.length_c   1.000
_cell.angle_alpha   90.00
_cell.angle_beta   90.00
_cell.angle_gamma   90.00
#
_symmetry.space_group_name_H-M   'P 1'
#
loop_
_entity.id
_entity.type
_entity.pdbx_description
1 polymer ?
#
loop_
_entity_poly.entity_id
_entity_poly.type
_entity_poly.pdbx_seq_one_letter_code
_entity_poly.pdbx_strand_id
1 'polypeptide(L)'
;MIAIALATLVSAVALLWLVLRKNDPVVPYTWRDFEQAFERGDDDRMIAMYDELRLFRADLISTDRSSVQSVITETDQLIKRVEEKVALRGKALLSEAAKGESWTPKETYRMARYVPIATPPFFEHIHAVIADYLEGNVDESTIVRFADNVVKILPFRQEFGTFFSDKSTMTAARELIDKVLKSGVDKNREEQL
;
A
#
# COMPACT_ATOMS: atom_id res chain seq x y z
N MET A 1 19.29 -7.72 -61.72
CA MET A 1 18.27 -8.55 -61.04
C MET A 1 18.64 -8.90 -59.60
N ILE A 2 19.86 -9.34 -59.29
CA ILE A 2 20.28 -9.72 -57.93
C ILE A 2 20.15 -8.58 -56.90
N ALA A 3 20.54 -7.34 -57.26
CA ALA A 3 20.44 -6.19 -56.36
C ALA A 3 18.99 -5.79 -55.99
N ILE A 4 18.05 -5.95 -56.93
CA ILE A 4 16.63 -5.66 -56.72
C ILE A 4 16.01 -6.72 -55.81
N ALA A 5 16.36 -8.00 -56.03
CA ALA A 5 15.91 -9.11 -55.20
C ALA A 5 16.39 -9.00 -53.74
N LEU A 6 17.63 -8.53 -53.52
CA LEU A 6 18.18 -8.26 -52.19
C LEU A 6 17.47 -7.08 -51.50
N ALA A 7 17.19 -5.99 -52.22
CA ALA A 7 16.48 -4.84 -51.66
C ALA A 7 15.03 -5.18 -51.26
N THR A 8 14.34 -6.01 -52.06
CA THR A 8 13.00 -6.51 -51.73
C THR A 8 13.01 -7.45 -50.53
N LEU A 9 14.03 -8.29 -50.38
CA LEU A 9 14.17 -9.19 -49.23
C LEU A 9 14.43 -8.41 -47.94
N VAL A 10 15.34 -7.43 -47.97
CA VAL A 10 15.63 -6.57 -46.80
C VAL A 10 14.40 -5.77 -46.39
N SER A 11 13.65 -5.23 -47.36
CA SER A 11 12.41 -4.51 -47.07
C SER A 11 11.33 -5.41 -46.49
N ALA A 12 11.19 -6.65 -47.00
CA ALA A 12 10.25 -7.63 -46.47
C ALA A 12 10.61 -8.05 -45.04
N VAL A 13 11.90 -8.29 -44.74
CA VAL A 13 12.36 -8.59 -43.39
C VAL A 13 12.16 -7.41 -42.44
N ALA A 14 12.43 -6.19 -42.88
CA ALA A 14 12.21 -4.99 -42.08
C ALA A 14 10.72 -4.76 -41.77
N LEU A 15 9.84 -4.97 -42.75
CA LEU A 15 8.38 -4.93 -42.56
C LEU A 15 7.90 -6.04 -41.62
N LEU A 16 8.42 -7.26 -41.77
CA LEU A 16 8.11 -8.38 -40.87
C LEU A 16 8.54 -8.06 -39.44
N TRP A 17 9.72 -7.47 -39.26
CA TRP A 17 10.24 -7.05 -37.96
C TRP A 17 9.39 -5.93 -37.34
N LEU A 18 8.92 -4.98 -38.14
CA LEU A 18 8.01 -3.90 -37.70
C LEU A 18 6.64 -4.43 -37.28
N VAL A 19 6.08 -5.40 -38.01
CA VAL A 19 4.81 -6.05 -37.68
C VAL A 19 4.94 -6.90 -36.43
N LEU A 20 6.05 -7.64 -36.28
CA LEU A 20 6.32 -8.43 -35.08
C LEU A 20 6.49 -7.52 -33.84
N ARG A 21 7.24 -6.41 -33.96
CA ARG A 21 7.44 -5.43 -32.87
C ARG A 21 6.16 -4.70 -32.48
N LYS A 22 5.23 -4.49 -33.42
CA LYS A 22 3.92 -3.88 -33.12
C LYS A 22 3.01 -4.78 -32.29
N ASN A 23 3.31 -6.09 -32.26
CA ASN A 23 2.61 -7.06 -31.42
C ASN A 23 3.33 -7.33 -30.10
N ASP A 24 4.46 -6.64 -29.82
CA ASP A 24 5.08 -6.73 -28.50
C ASP A 24 4.21 -5.99 -27.49
N PRO A 25 3.93 -6.61 -26.33
CA PRO A 25 3.13 -5.97 -25.30
C PRO A 25 3.82 -4.70 -24.79
N VAL A 26 3.04 -3.67 -24.52
CA VAL A 26 3.50 -2.39 -23.95
C VAL A 26 2.73 -2.15 -22.66
N VAL A 27 3.41 -1.62 -21.64
CA VAL A 27 2.78 -1.27 -20.37
C VAL A 27 1.63 -0.27 -20.64
N PRO A 28 0.40 -0.54 -20.16
CA PRO A 28 -0.78 0.26 -20.52
C PRO A 28 -0.76 1.69 -19.97
N TYR A 29 0.04 1.92 -18.92
CA TYR A 29 0.11 3.20 -18.21
C TYR A 29 1.55 3.58 -17.93
N THR A 30 1.77 4.89 -17.80
CA THR A 30 3.03 5.45 -17.33
C THR A 30 2.89 5.99 -15.92
N TRP A 31 4.01 6.21 -15.23
CA TRP A 31 3.98 6.87 -13.93
C TRP A 31 3.32 8.27 -13.97
N ARG A 32 3.44 8.99 -15.10
CA ARG A 32 2.83 10.32 -15.27
C ARG A 32 1.30 10.27 -15.20
N ASP A 33 0.69 9.17 -15.65
CA ASP A 33 -0.77 8.99 -15.58
C ASP A 33 -1.22 8.85 -14.12
N PHE A 34 -0.47 8.09 -13.33
CA PHE A 34 -0.68 7.96 -11.89
C PHE A 34 -0.44 9.29 -11.16
N GLU A 35 0.62 10.03 -11.48
CA GLU A 35 0.87 11.36 -10.89
C GLU A 35 -0.31 12.30 -11.08
N GLN A 36 -0.86 12.37 -12.30
CA GLN A 36 -2.02 13.22 -12.58
C GLN A 36 -3.26 12.81 -11.78
N ALA A 37 -3.52 11.51 -11.65
CA ALA A 37 -4.63 11.02 -10.83
C ALA A 37 -4.42 11.39 -9.35
N PHE A 38 -3.19 11.20 -8.84
CA PHE A 38 -2.82 11.55 -7.49
C PHE A 38 -2.91 13.05 -7.19
N GLU A 39 -2.50 13.92 -8.11
CA GLU A 39 -2.56 15.39 -7.98
C GLU A 39 -4.01 15.89 -7.99
N ARG A 40 -4.86 15.29 -8.81
CA ARG A 40 -6.30 15.61 -8.86
C ARG A 40 -7.09 15.02 -7.70
N GLY A 41 -6.49 14.11 -6.93
CA GLY A 41 -7.18 13.35 -5.88
C GLY A 41 -8.26 12.44 -6.44
N ASP A 42 -8.08 11.96 -7.66
CA ASP A 42 -8.96 11.03 -8.38
C ASP A 42 -8.57 9.59 -8.00
N ASP A 43 -8.94 9.22 -6.78
CA ASP A 43 -8.58 7.94 -6.18
C ASP A 43 -9.20 6.75 -6.97
N ASP A 44 -10.38 6.94 -7.54
CA ASP A 44 -11.08 5.91 -8.34
C ASP A 44 -10.35 5.60 -9.65
N ARG A 45 -9.94 6.64 -10.38
CA ARG A 45 -9.14 6.47 -11.60
C ARG A 45 -7.78 5.83 -11.28
N MET A 46 -7.13 6.27 -10.21
CA MET A 46 -5.84 5.70 -9.78
C MET A 46 -5.96 4.18 -9.57
N ILE A 47 -7.03 3.73 -8.92
CA ILE A 47 -7.24 2.31 -8.61
C ILE A 47 -7.59 1.53 -9.86
N ALA A 48 -8.44 2.06 -10.73
CA ALA A 48 -8.75 1.42 -12.01
C ALA A 48 -7.46 1.16 -12.82
N MET A 49 -6.58 2.17 -12.93
CA MET A 49 -5.29 2.00 -13.61
C MET A 49 -4.38 0.98 -12.92
N TYR A 50 -4.36 0.95 -11.59
CA TYR A 50 -3.57 -0.03 -10.82
C TYR A 50 -4.09 -1.46 -11.02
N ASP A 51 -5.40 -1.67 -10.97
CA ASP A 51 -6.04 -2.98 -11.17
C ASP A 51 -5.80 -3.49 -12.60
N GLU A 52 -5.96 -2.62 -13.60
CA GLU A 52 -5.64 -2.94 -14.99
C GLU A 52 -4.16 -3.31 -15.17
N LEU A 53 -3.25 -2.60 -14.50
CA LEU A 53 -1.82 -2.90 -14.53
C LEU A 53 -1.51 -4.27 -13.92
N ARG A 54 -2.20 -4.64 -12.84
CA ARG A 54 -2.07 -5.97 -12.21
C ARG A 54 -2.64 -7.08 -13.09
N LEU A 55 -3.78 -6.85 -13.74
CA LEU A 55 -4.36 -7.80 -14.69
C LEU A 55 -3.45 -7.99 -15.90
N PHE A 56 -2.93 -6.90 -16.46
CA PHE A 56 -1.96 -6.93 -17.55
C PHE A 56 -0.70 -7.72 -17.17
N ARG A 57 -0.15 -7.48 -15.97
CA ARG A 57 0.97 -8.27 -15.44
C ARG A 57 0.66 -9.76 -15.35
N ALA A 58 -0.52 -10.12 -14.84
CA ALA A 58 -0.93 -11.50 -14.68
C ALA A 58 -1.05 -12.21 -16.04
N ASP A 59 -1.60 -11.52 -17.05
CA ASP A 59 -1.68 -12.01 -18.42
C ASP A 59 -0.28 -12.24 -19.04
N LEU A 60 0.66 -11.31 -18.83
CA LEU A 60 2.03 -11.45 -19.32
C LEU A 60 2.77 -12.65 -18.71
N ILE A 61 2.61 -12.89 -17.40
CA ILE A 61 3.25 -14.04 -16.74
C ILE A 61 2.70 -15.37 -17.25
N SER A 62 1.43 -15.40 -17.68
CA SER A 62 0.83 -16.60 -18.27
C SER A 62 1.38 -16.93 -19.66
N THR A 63 2.06 -15.98 -20.30
CA THR A 63 2.64 -16.13 -21.63
C THR A 63 4.11 -16.54 -21.53
N ASP A 64 4.43 -17.80 -21.82
CA ASP A 64 5.80 -18.34 -21.80
C ASP A 64 6.65 -17.83 -22.97
N ARG A 65 7.02 -16.55 -22.92
CA ARG A 65 7.89 -15.89 -23.90
C ARG A 65 8.97 -15.07 -23.19
N SER A 66 10.23 -15.46 -23.35
CA SER A 66 11.38 -14.69 -22.87
C SER A 66 11.43 -13.25 -23.40
N SER A 67 10.70 -12.95 -24.48
CA SER A 67 10.62 -11.62 -25.09
C SER A 67 9.81 -10.59 -24.30
N VAL A 68 9.03 -10.98 -23.28
CA VAL A 68 8.18 -10.03 -22.50
C VAL A 68 8.75 -9.67 -21.13
N GLN A 69 9.93 -10.19 -20.77
CA GLN A 69 10.52 -10.00 -19.43
C GLN A 69 10.80 -8.53 -19.10
N SER A 70 11.23 -7.73 -20.08
CA SER A 70 11.44 -6.28 -19.89
C SER A 70 10.13 -5.57 -19.52
N VAL A 71 9.03 -5.92 -20.18
CA VAL A 71 7.70 -5.34 -19.96
C VAL A 71 7.15 -5.75 -18.59
N ILE A 72 7.35 -7.01 -18.18
CA ILE A 72 7.02 -7.48 -16.83
C ILE A 72 7.81 -6.67 -15.79
N THR A 73 9.10 -6.47 -16.02
CA THR A 73 9.97 -5.75 -15.08
C THR A 73 9.56 -4.28 -14.95
N GLU A 74 9.23 -3.62 -16.07
CA GLU A 74 8.71 -2.25 -16.09
C GLU A 74 7.36 -2.15 -15.36
N THR A 75 6.47 -3.13 -15.60
CA THR A 75 5.18 -3.24 -14.92
C THR A 75 5.34 -3.42 -13.42
N ASP A 76 6.24 -4.30 -12.98
CA ASP A 76 6.58 -4.53 -11.56
C ASP A 76 7.07 -3.25 -10.88
N GLN A 77 7.96 -2.52 -11.53
CA GLN A 77 8.48 -1.25 -11.02
C GLN A 77 7.37 -0.20 -10.87
N LEU A 78 6.46 -0.14 -11.84
CA LEU A 78 5.34 0.80 -11.80
C LEU A 78 4.34 0.45 -10.68
N ILE A 79 3.96 -0.82 -10.55
CA ILE A 79 3.12 -1.33 -9.45
C ILE A 79 3.73 -0.96 -8.10
N LYS A 80 5.01 -1.29 -7.90
CA LYS A 80 5.71 -1.00 -6.65
C LYS A 80 5.72 0.49 -6.34
N ARG A 81 5.97 1.35 -7.33
CA ARG A 81 5.97 2.80 -7.14
C ARG A 81 4.60 3.34 -6.74
N VAL A 82 3.52 2.78 -7.31
CA VAL A 82 2.14 3.13 -6.92
C VAL A 82 1.87 2.69 -5.48
N GLU A 83 2.23 1.45 -5.12
CA GLU A 83 2.09 0.93 -3.76
C GLU A 83 2.83 1.78 -2.72
N GLU A 84 4.08 2.17 -3.01
CA GLU A 84 4.87 3.07 -2.17
C GLU A 84 4.20 4.44 -2.00
N LYS A 85 3.65 5.01 -3.08
CA LYS A 85 2.97 6.30 -3.04
C LYS A 85 1.67 6.24 -2.24
N VAL A 86 0.89 5.17 -2.41
CA VAL A 86 -0.33 4.89 -1.65
C VAL A 86 0.01 4.70 -0.17
N ALA A 87 1.03 3.90 0.14
CA ALA A 87 1.51 3.68 1.50
C ALA A 87 1.91 5.00 2.16
N LEU A 88 2.66 5.86 1.47
CA LEU A 88 3.08 7.16 1.99
C LEU A 88 1.87 8.06 2.31
N ARG A 89 0.91 8.16 1.39
CA ARG A 89 -0.28 8.99 1.58
C ARG A 89 -1.21 8.44 2.67
N GLY A 90 -1.39 7.13 2.74
CA GLY A 90 -2.19 6.51 3.81
C GLY A 90 -1.51 6.63 5.18
N LYS A 91 -0.18 6.48 5.26
CA LYS A 91 0.59 6.72 6.49
C LYS A 91 0.45 8.16 6.97
N ALA A 92 0.40 9.15 6.07
CA ALA A 92 0.14 10.53 6.45
C ALA A 92 -1.22 10.70 7.14
N LEU A 93 -2.30 10.13 6.56
CA LEU A 93 -3.63 10.15 7.17
C LEU A 93 -3.69 9.43 8.53
N LEU A 94 -3.00 8.29 8.66
CA LEU A 94 -2.89 7.59 9.93
C LEU A 94 -2.10 8.39 10.96
N SER A 95 -1.05 9.09 10.54
CA SER A 95 -0.23 9.94 11.43
C SER A 95 -0.99 11.17 11.92
N GLU A 96 -1.86 11.75 11.08
CA GLU A 96 -2.79 12.82 11.49
C GLU A 96 -3.83 12.28 12.48
N ALA A 97 -4.41 11.12 12.19
CA ALA A 97 -5.34 10.45 13.11
C ALA A 97 -4.68 10.11 14.46
N ALA A 98 -3.41 9.69 14.46
CA ALA A 98 -2.65 9.38 15.67
C ALA A 98 -2.39 10.62 16.54
N LYS A 99 -2.53 11.83 15.99
CA LYS A 99 -2.52 13.11 16.72
C LYS A 99 -3.91 13.53 17.21
N GLY A 100 -4.92 12.68 17.02
CA GLY A 100 -6.29 12.90 17.47
C GLY A 100 -7.19 13.60 16.45
N GLU A 101 -6.76 13.74 15.19
CA GLU A 101 -7.60 14.28 14.11
C GLU A 101 -8.63 13.24 13.65
N SER A 102 -9.84 13.68 13.31
CA SER A 102 -10.88 12.82 12.76
C SER A 102 -10.91 12.89 11.24
N TRP A 103 -10.97 11.73 10.58
CA TRP A 103 -11.09 11.69 9.14
C TRP A 103 -12.46 12.19 8.68
N THR A 104 -12.42 13.00 7.63
CA THR A 104 -13.59 13.33 6.82
C THR A 104 -14.14 12.08 6.11
N PRO A 105 -15.39 12.11 5.61
CA PRO A 105 -15.92 11.02 4.78
C PRO A 105 -15.05 10.72 3.55
N LYS A 106 -14.44 11.76 2.95
CA LYS A 106 -13.55 11.61 1.79
C LYS A 106 -12.25 10.89 2.14
N GLU A 107 -11.65 11.20 3.29
CA GLU A 107 -10.43 10.52 3.76
C GLU A 107 -10.72 9.09 4.19
N THR A 108 -11.86 8.85 4.82
CA THR A 108 -12.33 7.49 5.15
C THR A 108 -12.49 6.67 3.88
N TYR A 109 -13.14 7.23 2.85
CA TYR A 109 -13.26 6.60 1.53
C TYR A 109 -11.89 6.29 0.92
N ARG A 110 -11.00 7.29 0.86
CA ARG A 110 -9.64 7.13 0.34
C ARG A 110 -8.87 6.04 1.06
N MET A 111 -8.91 6.02 2.39
CA MET A 111 -8.24 4.98 3.17
C MET A 111 -8.79 3.60 2.82
N ALA A 112 -10.12 3.44 2.78
CA ALA A 112 -10.76 2.16 2.41
C ALA A 112 -10.32 1.67 1.02
N ARG A 113 -10.10 2.60 0.10
CA ARG A 113 -9.59 2.36 -1.25
C ARG A 113 -8.10 2.05 -1.30
N TYR A 114 -7.30 2.63 -0.39
CA TYR A 114 -5.85 2.39 -0.30
C TYR A 114 -5.50 1.07 0.39
N VAL A 115 -6.29 0.62 1.37
CA VAL A 115 -5.95 -0.58 2.16
C VAL A 115 -5.61 -1.79 1.29
N PRO A 116 -6.41 -2.18 0.28
CA PRO A 116 -6.09 -3.34 -0.56
C PRO A 116 -4.76 -3.26 -1.31
N ILE A 117 -4.21 -2.06 -1.49
CA ILE A 117 -2.97 -1.80 -2.23
C ILE A 117 -1.76 -1.85 -1.29
N ALA A 118 -1.90 -1.33 -0.07
CA ALA A 118 -0.79 -1.13 0.86
C ALA A 118 -1.12 -1.59 2.30
N THR A 119 -1.74 -2.76 2.45
CA THR A 119 -2.16 -3.28 3.77
C THR A 119 -1.01 -3.38 4.79
N PRO A 120 0.13 -4.04 4.49
CA PRO A 120 1.20 -4.23 5.48
C PRO A 120 1.71 -2.92 6.13
N PRO A 121 2.09 -1.87 5.36
CA PRO A 121 2.60 -0.64 5.96
C PRO A 121 1.54 0.11 6.80
N PHE A 122 0.25 -0.09 6.55
CA PHE A 122 -0.80 0.48 7.39
C PHE A 122 -0.96 -0.28 8.70
N PHE A 123 -0.92 -1.62 8.65
CA PHE A 123 -1.01 -2.45 9.85
C PHE A 123 0.17 -2.20 10.78
N GLU A 124 1.39 -2.15 10.23
CA GLU A 124 2.60 -1.78 10.98
C GLU A 124 2.45 -0.44 11.71
N HIS A 125 1.87 0.57 11.04
CA HIS A 125 1.68 1.89 11.64
C HIS A 125 0.60 1.86 12.74
N ILE A 126 -0.51 1.15 12.54
CA ILE A 126 -1.56 1.01 13.57
C ILE A 126 -1.01 0.27 14.80
N HIS A 127 -0.23 -0.80 14.60
CA HIS A 127 0.46 -1.49 15.69
C HIS A 127 1.40 -0.56 16.46
N ALA A 128 2.16 0.28 15.77
CA ALA A 128 3.04 1.25 16.42
C ALA A 128 2.26 2.24 17.30
N VAL A 129 1.14 2.78 16.81
CA VAL A 129 0.28 3.68 17.60
C VAL A 129 -0.33 2.97 18.82
N ILE A 130 -0.73 1.70 18.67
CA ILE A 130 -1.21 0.89 19.79
C ILE A 130 -0.10 0.68 20.82
N ALA A 131 1.12 0.35 20.38
CA ALA A 131 2.26 0.19 21.27
C ALA A 131 2.57 1.49 22.03
N ASP A 132 2.61 2.63 21.33
CA ASP A 132 2.83 3.95 21.94
C ASP A 132 1.77 4.27 23.02
N TYR A 133 0.51 3.90 22.79
CA TYR A 133 -0.54 4.04 23.80
C TYR A 133 -0.32 3.13 25.02
N LEU A 134 0.06 1.87 24.80
CA LEU A 134 0.30 0.91 25.88
C LEU A 134 1.52 1.28 26.73
N GLU A 135 2.53 1.90 26.13
CA GLU A 135 3.70 2.46 26.82
C GLU A 135 3.42 3.81 27.50
N GLY A 136 2.24 4.38 27.25
CA GLY A 136 1.79 5.63 27.84
C GLY A 136 2.27 6.90 27.16
N ASN A 137 2.84 6.80 25.97
CA ASN A 137 3.24 7.92 25.12
C ASN A 137 2.04 8.62 24.45
N VAL A 138 0.90 7.94 24.38
CA VAL A 138 -0.37 8.47 23.85
C VAL A 138 -1.42 8.50 24.96
N ASP A 139 -2.17 9.60 25.04
CA ASP A 139 -3.27 9.74 26.00
C ASP A 139 -4.52 8.99 25.54
N GLU A 140 -5.39 8.69 26.51
CA GLU A 140 -6.59 7.89 26.28
C GLU A 140 -7.60 8.56 25.33
N SER A 141 -7.69 9.89 25.34
CA SER A 141 -8.62 10.60 24.44
C SER A 141 -8.16 10.55 22.99
N THR A 142 -6.84 10.59 22.77
CA THR A 142 -6.22 10.48 21.45
C THR A 142 -6.36 9.08 20.87
N ILE A 143 -6.09 8.01 21.64
CA ILE A 143 -6.24 6.64 21.13
C ILE A 143 -7.69 6.31 20.80
N VAL A 144 -8.67 6.82 21.57
CA VAL A 144 -10.10 6.60 21.28
C VAL A 144 -10.50 7.25 19.95
N ARG A 145 -10.04 8.48 19.67
CA ARG A 145 -10.31 9.12 18.37
C ARG A 145 -9.60 8.42 17.22
N PHE A 146 -8.37 7.94 17.45
CA PHE A 146 -7.66 7.13 16.47
C PHE A 146 -8.44 5.84 16.17
N ALA A 147 -8.92 5.15 17.20
CA ALA A 147 -9.76 3.97 17.08
C ALA A 147 -11.01 4.26 16.23
N ASP A 148 -11.72 5.37 16.48
CA ASP A 148 -12.90 5.79 15.73
C ASP A 148 -12.65 5.94 14.22
N ASN A 149 -11.44 6.38 13.83
CA ASN A 149 -11.06 6.42 12.42
C ASN A 149 -10.76 5.03 11.87
N VAL A 150 -9.94 4.26 12.59
CA VAL A 150 -9.46 2.94 12.17
C VAL A 150 -10.62 1.96 12.00
N VAL A 151 -11.55 1.89 12.95
CA VAL A 151 -12.68 0.94 12.91
C VAL A 151 -13.69 1.27 11.80
N LYS A 152 -13.65 2.44 11.16
CA LYS A 152 -14.49 2.72 9.97
C LYS A 152 -14.05 1.92 8.74
N ILE A 153 -12.81 1.45 8.72
CA ILE A 153 -12.22 0.73 7.60
C ILE A 153 -12.30 -0.78 7.86
N LEU A 154 -13.00 -1.52 7.00
CA LEU A 154 -13.35 -2.91 7.27
C LEU A 154 -12.14 -3.82 7.57
N PRO A 155 -11.06 -3.84 6.76
CA PRO A 155 -9.90 -4.68 7.09
C PRO A 155 -9.26 -4.31 8.43
N PHE A 156 -9.20 -3.02 8.78
CA PHE A 156 -8.67 -2.60 10.07
C PHE A 156 -9.58 -2.99 11.23
N ARG A 157 -10.90 -2.89 11.06
CA ARG A 157 -11.86 -3.37 12.05
C ARG A 157 -11.73 -4.88 12.27
N GLN A 158 -11.48 -5.65 11.22
CA GLN A 158 -11.30 -7.10 11.34
C GLN A 158 -10.04 -7.45 12.15
N GLU A 159 -8.94 -6.74 11.91
CA GLU A 159 -7.66 -6.99 12.59
C GLU A 159 -7.64 -6.42 14.02
N PHE A 160 -8.04 -5.16 14.18
CA PHE A 160 -7.85 -4.40 15.41
C PHE A 160 -9.15 -4.16 16.20
N GLY A 161 -10.29 -4.57 15.65
CA GLY A 161 -11.60 -4.27 16.22
C GLY A 161 -11.80 -4.84 17.62
N THR A 162 -11.19 -5.97 17.96
CA THR A 162 -11.24 -6.51 19.33
C THR A 162 -10.54 -5.57 20.32
N PHE A 163 -9.35 -5.08 19.98
CA PHE A 163 -8.63 -4.12 20.83
C PHE A 163 -9.37 -2.78 20.92
N PHE A 164 -9.91 -2.30 19.80
CA PHE A 164 -10.66 -1.04 19.71
C PHE A 164 -12.15 -1.17 20.05
N SER A 165 -12.62 -2.34 20.49
CA SER A 165 -14.06 -2.63 20.65
C SER A 165 -14.71 -1.80 21.75
N ASP A 166 -13.99 -1.61 22.85
CA ASP A 166 -14.40 -0.78 23.96
C ASP A 166 -13.22 -0.11 24.65
N LYS A 167 -13.50 1.04 25.27
CA LYS A 167 -12.52 1.82 26.00
C LYS A 167 -11.89 1.01 27.15
N SER A 168 -12.71 0.24 27.86
CA SER A 168 -12.26 -0.57 29.01
C SER A 168 -11.19 -1.60 28.65
N THR A 169 -11.25 -2.18 27.45
CA THR A 169 -10.30 -3.18 26.95
C THR A 169 -8.95 -2.54 26.71
N MET A 170 -8.93 -1.36 26.10
CA MET A 170 -7.71 -0.57 25.92
C MET A 170 -7.09 -0.16 27.25
N THR A 171 -7.91 0.38 28.17
CA THR A 171 -7.45 0.80 29.51
C THR A 171 -6.90 -0.39 30.30
N ALA A 172 -7.61 -1.52 30.32
CA ALA A 172 -7.19 -2.74 31.02
C ALA A 172 -5.89 -3.32 30.44
N ALA A 173 -5.73 -3.30 29.12
CA ALA A 173 -4.49 -3.73 28.46
C ALA A 173 -3.31 -2.85 28.88
N ARG A 174 -3.50 -1.53 28.91
CA ARG A 174 -2.46 -0.58 29.38
C ARG A 174 -2.10 -0.79 30.84
N GLU A 175 -3.09 -0.92 31.73
CA GLU A 175 -2.87 -1.17 33.16
C GLU A 175 -2.12 -2.48 33.42
N LEU A 176 -2.41 -3.52 32.64
CA LEU A 176 -1.71 -4.81 32.72
C LEU A 176 -0.23 -4.67 32.34
N ILE A 177 0.06 -3.99 31.23
CA ILE A 177 1.44 -3.73 30.78
C ILE A 177 2.19 -2.91 31.83
N ASP A 178 1.58 -1.83 32.34
CA ASP A 178 2.16 -0.99 33.40
C ASP A 178 2.51 -1.80 34.66
N LYS A 179 1.63 -2.74 35.05
CA LYS A 179 1.86 -3.62 36.21
C LYS A 179 3.02 -4.58 35.97
N VAL A 180 3.10 -5.18 34.79
CA VAL A 180 4.19 -6.09 34.42
C VAL A 180 5.53 -5.36 34.39
N LEU A 181 5.59 -4.17 33.79
CA LEU A 181 6.80 -3.36 33.73
C LEU A 181 7.28 -2.97 35.13
N LYS A 182 6.38 -2.48 36.01
CA LYS A 182 6.73 -2.16 37.41
C LYS A 182 7.24 -3.37 38.18
N SER A 183 6.56 -4.51 38.06
CA SER A 183 6.94 -5.75 38.75
C SER A 183 8.30 -6.30 38.28
N GLY A 184 8.65 -6.10 37.01
CA GLY A 184 9.96 -6.46 36.47
C GLY A 184 11.09 -5.55 36.98
N VAL A 185 10.82 -4.25 37.09
CA VAL A 185 11.77 -3.27 37.66
C VAL A 185 12.04 -3.55 39.14
N ASP A 186 11.00 -3.87 39.91
CA ASP A 186 11.15 -4.17 41.34
C ASP A 186 11.98 -5.45 41.57
N LYS A 187 11.74 -6.50 40.78
CA LYS A 187 12.55 -7.74 40.84
C LYS A 187 14.03 -7.51 40.52
N ASN A 188 14.33 -6.75 39.47
CA ASN A 188 15.70 -6.44 39.09
C ASN A 188 16.42 -5.58 40.16
N ARG A 189 15.68 -4.77 40.92
CA ARG A 189 16.22 -3.96 42.01
C ARG A 189 16.51 -4.81 43.26
N GLU A 190 15.68 -5.81 43.54
CA GLU A 190 15.90 -6.77 44.64
C GLU A 190 17.09 -7.70 44.36
N GLU A 191 17.34 -8.08 43.11
CA GLU A 191 18.50 -8.90 42.72
C GLU A 191 19.85 -8.13 42.74
N GLN A 192 19.81 -6.80 42.83
CA GLN A 192 20.99 -5.92 42.90
C GLN A 192 21.35 -5.45 44.32
N LEU A 193 20.56 -5.83 45.34
CA LEU A 193 20.78 -5.54 46.77
C LEU A 193 21.30 -6.79 47.49
#